data_AF-A0AAE2NUH2-F1
#
_entry.id   AF-A0AAE2NUH2-F1
#
_cell.length_a   1.000
_cell.length_b   1.000
_cell.length_c   1.000
_cell.angle_alpha   90.00
_cell.angle_beta   90.00
_cell.angle_gamma   90.00
#
_symmetry.space_group_name_H-M   'P 1'
#
loop_
_entity.id
_entity.type
_entity.pdbx_description
1 polymer ?
#
loop_
_entity_poly.entity_id
_entity_poly.type
_entity_poly.pdbx_seq_one_letter_code
_entity_poly.pdbx_strand_id
1 'polypeptide(L)' 'MTLWVGILVGVVALLIGVALGFFIARKYMMSYLKKNPPINEQMLRMMMMQMGMKPSQKKINQMMKAMNNQAK' A
#
# COMPACT_ATOMS: atom_id res chain seq x y z
N MET A 1 -39.34 -23.95 4.83
CA MET A 1 -38.39 -22.88 4.47
C MET A 1 -37.30 -23.49 3.61
N THR A 2 -37.33 -23.19 2.32
CA THR A 2 -36.66 -23.91 1.22
C THR A 2 -35.15 -23.69 1.21
N LEU A 3 -34.37 -24.79 1.25
CA LEU A 3 -32.89 -24.84 1.23
C LEU A 3 -32.21 -23.82 0.29
N TRP A 4 -32.82 -23.51 -0.85
CA TRP A 4 -32.38 -22.49 -1.81
C TRP A 4 -32.20 -21.09 -1.23
N VAL A 5 -33.08 -20.67 -0.31
CA VAL A 5 -32.99 -19.36 0.35
C VAL A 5 -31.75 -19.29 1.25
N GLY A 6 -31.42 -20.37 1.95
CA GLY A 6 -30.23 -20.44 2.81
C GLY A 6 -28.93 -20.35 2.01
N ILE A 7 -28.88 -21.02 0.85
CA ILE A 7 -27.72 -20.96 -0.06
C ILE A 7 -27.55 -19.55 -0.62
N LEU A 8 -28.64 -18.91 -1.06
CA LEU A 8 -28.60 -17.57 -1.65
C LEU A 8 -28.17 -16.51 -0.63
N VAL A 9 -28.68 -16.59 0.61
CA VAL A 9 -28.24 -15.74 1.73
C VAL A 9 -26.76 -16.00 2.08
N GLY A 10 -26.32 -17.26 2.09
CA GLY A 10 -24.92 -17.60 2.35
C GLY A 10 -23.95 -17.03 1.32
N VAL A 11 -24.30 -17.08 0.04
CA VAL A 11 -23.49 -16.50 -1.05
C VAL A 11 -23.44 -14.98 -0.95
N VAL A 12 -24.57 -14.32 -0.69
CA VAL A 12 -24.61 -12.85 -0.52
C VAL A 12 -23.81 -12.42 0.71
N ALA A 13 -23.91 -13.15 1.83
CA ALA A 13 -23.13 -12.88 3.03
C ALA A 13 -21.62 -13.04 2.78
N LEU A 14 -21.20 -14.05 2.01
CA LEU A 14 -19.82 -14.23 1.59
C LEU A 14 -19.32 -13.07 0.72
N LEU A 15 -20.10 -12.65 -0.28
CA LEU A 15 -19.74 -11.53 -1.15
C LEU A 15 -19.60 -10.22 -0.36
N ILE A 16 -20.53 -9.95 0.56
CA ILE A 16 -20.47 -8.77 1.44
C ILE A 16 -19.26 -8.86 2.38
N GLY A 17 -18.98 -10.02 2.96
CA GLY A 17 -17.83 -10.24 3.84
C GLY A 17 -16.50 -10.01 3.12
N VAL A 18 -16.34 -10.51 1.89
CA VAL A 18 -15.14 -10.30 1.08
C VAL A 18 -15.00 -8.84 0.67
N ALA A 19 -16.09 -8.20 0.22
CA ALA A 19 -16.06 -6.80 -0.17
C ALA A 19 -15.67 -5.89 1.02
N LEU A 20 -16.33 -6.07 2.17
CA LEU A 20 -16.01 -5.30 3.38
C LEU A 20 -14.59 -5.58 3.88
N GLY A 21 -14.16 -6.84 3.90
CA GLY A 21 -12.81 -7.23 4.30
C GLY A 21 -11.74 -6.59 3.42
N PHE A 22 -11.93 -6.59 2.09
CA PHE A 22 -11.02 -5.96 1.14
C PHE A 22 -10.92 -4.45 1.34
N PHE A 23 -12.05 -3.76 1.51
CA PHE A 23 -12.06 -2.30 1.72
C PHE A 23 -11.38 -1.89 3.02
N ILE A 24 -11.63 -2.63 4.11
CA ILE A 24 -10.99 -2.37 5.41
C ILE A 24 -9.49 -2.63 5.32
N ALA A 25 -9.08 -3.78 4.77
CA ALA A 25 -7.66 -4.11 4.62
C ALA A 25 -6.93 -3.08 3.76
N ARG A 26 -7.53 -2.66 2.64
CA ARG A 26 -6.97 -1.61 1.76
C ARG A 26 -6.78 -0.29 2.51
N LYS A 27 -7.80 0.15 3.26
CA LYS A 27 -7.73 1.40 4.05
C LYS A 27 -6.66 1.31 5.15
N TYR A 28 -6.59 0.17 5.83
CA TYR A 28 -5.60 -0.08 6.88
C TYR A 28 -4.17 -0.04 6.33
N MET A 29 -3.92 -0.76 5.22
CA MET A 29 -2.63 -0.82 4.55
C MET A 29 -2.17 0.57 4.07
N MET A 30 -3.07 1.35 3.47
CA MET A 30 -2.76 2.70 3.03
C MET A 30 -2.43 3.64 4.22
N SER A 31 -3.14 3.47 5.35
CA SER A 31 -2.88 4.23 6.58
C SER A 31 -1.55 3.81 7.22
N TYR A 32 -1.19 2.53 7.16
CA TYR A 32 0.09 2.01 7.63
C TYR A 32 1.27 2.58 6.84
N LEU A 33 1.18 2.56 5.51
CA LEU A 33 2.21 3.12 4.61
C LEU A 33 2.35 4.64 4.75
N LYS A 34 1.29 5.36 5.12
CA LYS A 34 1.35 6.79 5.43
C LYS A 34 2.06 7.08 6.76
N LYS A 35 1.88 6.21 7.76
CA LYS A 35 2.53 6.35 9.07
C LYS A 35 4.01 5.93 9.05
N ASN A 36 4.34 4.90 8.27
CA ASN A 36 5.72 4.46 8.02
C ASN A 36 5.99 4.55 6.52
N PRO A 37 6.47 5.70 6.01
CA PRO A 37 6.72 5.87 4.59
C PRO A 37 7.67 4.78 4.09
N PRO A 38 7.35 4.11 2.98
CA PRO A 38 8.10 2.94 2.50
C PRO A 38 9.54 3.28 2.10
N ILE A 39 9.87 4.57 1.91
CA ILE A 39 11.15 5.01 1.40
C ILE A 39 11.70 6.15 2.26
N ASN A 40 12.88 5.91 2.83
CA ASN A 40 13.68 6.86 3.61
C ASN A 40 15.00 7.19 2.89
N GLU A 41 15.76 8.16 3.39
CA GLU A 41 17.03 8.60 2.77
C GLU A 41 18.05 7.46 2.65
N GLN A 42 18.09 6.57 3.63
CA GLN A 42 19.01 5.44 3.66
C GLN A 42 18.64 4.40 2.58
N MET A 43 17.35 4.11 2.39
CA MET A 43 16.88 3.24 1.31
C MET A 43 17.16 3.85 -0.06
N LEU A 44 16.95 5.15 -0.25
CA LEU A 44 17.32 5.84 -1.50
C LEU A 44 18.81 5.82 -1.76
N ARG A 45 19.62 5.98 -0.71
CA ARG A 45 21.08 5.87 -0.79
C ARG A 45 21.49 4.45 -1.21
N MET A 46 20.92 3.42 -0.57
CA MET A 46 21.16 2.02 -0.94
C MET A 46 20.72 1.74 -2.37
N MET A 47 19.55 2.22 -2.79
CA MET A 47 19.04 2.06 -4.15
C MET A 47 19.96 2.73 -5.19
N MET A 48 20.46 3.94 -4.92
CA MET A 48 21.45 4.58 -5.80
C MET A 48 22.78 3.83 -5.85
N MET A 49 23.26 3.33 -4.71
CA MET A 49 24.48 2.53 -4.68
C MET A 49 24.32 1.22 -5.46
N GLN A 50 23.14 0.57 -5.38
CA GLN A 50 22.83 -0.63 -6.18
C GLN A 50 22.79 -0.34 -7.68
N MET A 51 22.36 0.86 -8.08
CA MET A 51 22.36 1.31 -9.47
C MET A 51 23.73 1.84 -9.95
N GLY A 52 24.80 1.72 -9.14
CA GLY A 52 26.12 2.25 -9.47
C GLY A 52 26.20 3.78 -9.51
N MET A 53 25.17 4.48 -9.04
CA MET A 53 25.14 5.93 -8.96
C MET A 53 25.77 6.41 -7.65
N LYS A 54 26.65 7.41 -7.74
CA LYS A 54 27.23 8.05 -6.55
C LYS A 54 26.12 8.75 -5.75
N PRO A 55 25.86 8.33 -4.50
CA PRO A 55 24.81 8.96 -3.70
C PRO A 55 25.25 10.35 -3.24
N SER A 56 24.68 11.39 -3.85
CA SER A 56 24.85 12.78 -3.39
C SER A 56 23.66 13.20 -2.53
N GLN A 57 23.89 13.79 -1.36
CA GLN A 57 22.83 14.21 -0.43
C GLN A 57 21.79 15.15 -1.09
N LYS A 58 22.23 16.01 -2.02
CA LYS A 58 21.33 16.88 -2.80
C LYS A 58 20.40 16.06 -3.71
N LYS A 59 20.93 15.04 -4.39
CA LYS A 59 20.16 14.14 -5.25
C LYS A 59 19.21 13.25 -4.44
N ILE A 60 19.63 12.75 -3.27
CA ILE A 60 18.77 12.01 -2.34
C ILE A 60 17.57 12.87 -1.97
N ASN A 61 17.81 14.12 -1.55
CA ASN A 61 16.74 15.00 -1.09
C ASN A 61 15.79 15.41 -2.24
N GLN A 62 16.32 15.57 -3.46
CA GLN A 62 15.51 15.79 -4.66
C GLN A 62 14.63 14.58 -5.00
N MET A 63 15.19 13.37 -4.93
CA MET A 63 14.44 12.14 -5.16
C MET A 63 13.40 11.88 -4.06
N MET A 64 13.73 12.06 -2.79
CA MET A 64 12.79 12.01 -1.65
C MET A 64 11.56 12.87 -1.91
N LYS A 65 11.76 14.13 -2.34
CA LYS A 65 10.67 15.07 -2.65
C LYS A 65 9.85 14.62 -3.86
N ALA A 66 10.50 14.17 -4.93
CA ALA A 66 9.81 13.67 -6.11
C ALA A 66 8.95 12.43 -5.80
N MET A 67 9.43 11.54 -4.93
CA MET A 67 8.72 10.34 -4.50
C MET A 67 7.56 10.64 -3.56
N ASN A 68 7.74 11.53 -2.59
CA ASN A 68 6.66 11.99 -1.72
C ASN A 68 5.53 12.69 -2.51
N ASN A 69 5.87 13.38 -3.61
CA ASN A 69 4.89 14.00 -4.49
C ASN A 69 4.12 12.99 -5.36
N GLN A 70 4.69 11.82 -5.65
CA GLN A 70 4.00 10.73 -6.37
C GLN A 70 3.12 9.86 -5.45
N ALA A 71 3.43 9.83 -4.15
CA ALA A 71 2.67 9.11 -3.14
C ALA A 71 1.44 9.89 -2.61
N LYS A 72 1.33 11.18 -2.99
CA LYS A 72 0.13 12.01 -2.78
C LYS A 72 -0.90 11.73 -3.87
#